data_AF-A0A662HBV9-F1
#
_entry.id   AF-A0A662HBV9-F1
#
_cell.length_a   1.000
_cell.length_b   1.000
_cell.length_c   1.000
_cell.angle_alpha   90.00
_cell.angle_beta   90.00
_cell.angle_gamma   90.00
#
_symmetry.space_group_name_H-M   'P 1'
#
loop_
_entity.id
_entity.type
_entity.pdbx_description
1 polymer ?
#
loop_
_entity_poly.entity_id
_entity_poly.type
_entity_poly.pdbx_seq_one_letter_code
_entity_poly.pdbx_strand_id
1 'polypeptide(L)'
;MADVIVIKGVAARRLKEEAERLDLSLDEYLLNLLTQNLDPRDRAKEYVEASEELLTEARKELEKGNVRQATEKVWGSAALA
;
A
#
# COMPACT_ATOMS: atom_id res chain seq x y z
N MET A 1 1.82 -6.62 -14.15
CA MET A 1 1.64 -7.91 -13.42
C MET A 1 1.98 -7.59 -11.98
N ALA A 2 1.17 -8.01 -11.01
CA ALA A 2 1.53 -7.81 -9.61
C ALA A 2 2.68 -8.77 -9.29
N ASP A 3 3.83 -8.25 -8.91
CA ASP A 3 4.95 -9.07 -8.46
C ASP A 3 4.64 -9.62 -7.07
N VAL A 4 4.75 -10.94 -6.90
CA VAL A 4 4.46 -11.58 -5.62
C VAL A 4 5.74 -11.60 -4.78
N ILE A 5 5.77 -10.82 -3.70
CA ILE A 5 6.86 -10.84 -2.72
C ILE A 5 6.49 -11.77 -1.56
N VAL A 6 7.33 -12.76 -1.27
CA VAL A 6 7.14 -13.69 -0.15
C VAL A 6 8.19 -13.45 0.92
N ILE A 7 7.75 -12.91 2.07
CA ILE A 7 8.58 -12.71 3.26
C ILE A 7 8.23 -13.80 4.29
N LYS A 8 9.24 -14.40 4.92
CA LYS A 8 9.05 -15.51 5.89
C LYS A 8 9.69 -15.23 7.24
N GLY A 9 9.24 -15.97 8.25
CA GLY A 9 9.87 -16.01 9.57
C GLY A 9 9.78 -14.68 10.34
N VAL A 10 10.85 -14.33 11.04
CA VAL A 10 10.92 -13.16 11.94
C VAL A 10 10.61 -11.86 11.21
N ALA A 11 11.09 -11.70 9.97
CA ALA A 11 10.87 -10.49 9.19
C ALA A 11 9.38 -10.28 8.89
N ALA A 12 8.67 -11.32 8.44
CA ALA A 12 7.24 -11.23 8.14
C ALA A 12 6.40 -10.86 9.37
N ARG A 13 6.74 -11.45 10.52
CA ARG A 13 6.07 -11.14 11.79
C ARG A 13 6.34 -9.69 12.21
N ARG A 14 7.61 -9.24 12.20
CA ARG A 14 7.98 -7.86 12.55
C ARG A 14 7.29 -6.83 11.67
N LEU A 15 7.25 -7.06 10.35
CA LEU A 15 6.60 -6.15 9.42
C LEU A 15 5.10 -6.01 9.71
N LYS A 16 4.42 -7.12 10.04
CA LYS A 16 3.00 -7.09 10.43
C LYS A 16 2.78 -6.38 11.77
N GLU A 17 3.57 -6.71 12.79
CA GLU A 17 3.49 -6.09 14.11
C GLU A 17 3.68 -4.57 14.02
N GLU A 18 4.64 -4.09 13.24
CA GLU A 18 4.89 -2.65 13.08
C GLU A 18 3.83 -1.93 12.24
N ALA A 19 3.32 -2.56 11.17
CA ALA A 19 2.23 -2.01 10.38
C ALA A 19 0.96 -1.85 11.23
N GLU A 20 0.58 -2.90 11.97
CA GLU A 20 -0.56 -2.88 12.90
C GLU A 20 -0.38 -1.84 14.01
N ARG A 21 0.83 -1.71 14.57
CA ARG A 21 1.13 -0.70 15.61
C ARG A 21 0.93 0.74 15.10
N LEU A 22 1.12 0.97 13.80
CA LEU A 22 0.96 2.27 13.16
C LEU A 22 -0.41 2.49 12.52
N ASP A 23 -1.33 1.52 12.65
CA ASP A 23 -2.63 1.50 11.98
C ASP A 23 -2.51 1.66 10.45
N LEU A 24 -1.49 1.02 9.88
CA LEU A 24 -1.20 1.00 8.45
C LEU A 24 -1.39 -0.41 7.89
N SER A 25 -1.76 -0.49 6.62
CA SER A 25 -1.57 -1.71 5.85
C SER A 25 -0.09 -2.03 5.67
N LEU A 26 0.21 -3.29 5.35
CA LEU A 26 1.59 -3.73 5.10
C LEU A 26 2.25 -2.97 3.93
N ASP A 27 1.48 -2.69 2.89
CA ASP A 27 1.97 -2.02 1.68
C ASP A 27 2.28 -0.54 1.98
N GLU A 28 1.42 0.15 2.71
CA GLU A 28 1.66 1.53 3.19
C GLU A 28 2.89 1.60 4.11
N TYR A 29 3.02 0.64 5.02
CA TYR A 29 4.17 0.59 5.92
C TYR A 29 5.49 0.40 5.15
N LEU A 30 5.51 -0.51 4.18
CA LEU A 30 6.69 -0.74 3.34
C LEU A 30 7.02 0.47 2.47
N LEU A 31 6.03 1.12 1.86
CA LEU A 31 6.23 2.34 1.07
C LEU A 31 6.79 3.47 1.95
N ASN A 32 6.30 3.61 3.18
CA ASN A 32 6.82 4.58 4.15
C ASN A 32 8.28 4.30 4.51
N LEU A 33 8.64 3.04 4.74
CA LEU A 33 10.01 2.63 5.01
C LEU A 33 10.96 2.89 3.82
N LEU A 34 10.52 2.59 2.60
CA LEU A 34 11.33 2.75 1.39
C LEU A 34 11.56 4.23 1.05
N THR A 35 10.56 5.08 1.31
CA THR A 35 10.64 6.52 1.01
C THR A 35 11.19 7.37 2.16
N GLN A 36 11.54 6.79 3.31
CA GLN A 36 11.90 7.55 4.53
C GLN A 36 13.06 8.52 4.40
N ASN A 37 13.98 8.24 3.47
CA ASN A 37 15.18 9.05 3.25
C ASN A 37 15.12 9.86 1.96
N LEU A 38 14.00 9.81 1.23
CA LEU A 38 13.81 10.65 0.05
C LEU A 38 13.54 12.09 0.48
N ASP A 39 13.91 13.05 -0.37
CA ASP A 39 13.44 14.40 -0.18
C ASP A 39 11.92 14.48 -0.39
N PRO A 40 11.24 15.51 0.16
CA PRO A 40 9.78 15.58 0.14
C PRO A 40 9.16 15.51 -1.27
N ARG A 41 9.86 16.02 -2.30
CA ARG A 41 9.34 16.03 -3.67
C ARG A 41 9.36 14.63 -4.26
N ASP A 42 10.46 13.90 -4.08
CA ASP A 42 10.57 12.55 -4.61
C ASP A 42 9.68 11.58 -3.85
N ARG A 43 9.57 11.72 -2.52
CA ARG A 43 8.59 10.97 -1.73
C ARG A 43 7.15 11.19 -2.20
N ALA A 44 6.76 12.42 -2.51
CA ALA A 44 5.40 12.72 -2.99
C ALA A 44 5.09 12.02 -4.32
N LYS A 45 6.07 11.86 -5.22
CA LYS A 45 5.87 11.14 -6.48
C LYS A 45 5.57 9.66 -6.23
N GLU A 46 6.35 9.01 -5.37
CA GLU A 46 6.15 7.59 -5.03
C GLU A 46 4.76 7.34 -4.44
N TYR A 47 4.27 8.23 -3.58
CA TYR A 47 2.91 8.14 -3.03
C TYR A 47 1.82 8.34 -4.08
N VAL A 48 2.01 9.28 -5.01
CA VAL A 48 1.06 9.49 -6.12
C VAL A 48 1.01 8.25 -7.01
N GLU A 49 2.17 7.70 -7.39
CA GLU A 49 2.24 6.49 -8.23
C GLU A 49 1.55 5.29 -7.54
N ALA A 50 1.84 5.06 -6.26
CA ALA A 50 1.17 4.00 -5.48
C ALA A 50 -0.36 4.24 -5.34
N SER A 51 -0.78 5.50 -5.19
CA SER A 51 -2.20 5.86 -5.13
C SER A 51 -2.92 5.55 -6.45
N GLU A 52 -2.29 5.83 -7.60
CA GLU A 52 -2.82 5.51 -8.93
C GLU A 52 -2.94 4.00 -9.16
N GLU A 53 -1.98 3.22 -8.68
CA GLU A 53 -2.02 1.75 -8.72
C GLU A 53 -3.21 1.21 -7.92
N LEU A 54 -3.40 1.70 -6.69
CA LEU A 54 -4.53 1.31 -5.84
C LEU A 54 -5.87 1.65 -6.49
N LEU A 55 -6.03 2.81 -7.12
CA LEU A 55 -7.25 3.16 -7.86
C LEU A 55 -7.48 2.24 -9.07
N THR A 56 -6.41 1.88 -9.77
CA THR A 56 -6.47 0.94 -10.89
C THR A 56 -6.94 -0.44 -10.42
N GLU A 57 -6.45 -0.90 -9.28
CA GLU A 57 -6.90 -2.15 -8.69
C GLU A 57 -8.31 -2.07 -8.12
N ALA A 58 -8.70 -0.95 -7.51
CA ALA A 58 -10.04 -0.71 -6.99
C ALA A 58 -11.09 -0.84 -8.10
N ARG A 59 -10.79 -0.27 -9.27
CA ARG A 59 -11.64 -0.40 -10.47
C ARG A 59 -11.82 -1.87 -10.86
N LYS A 60 -10.73 -2.64 -10.93
CA LYS A 60 -10.77 -4.07 -11.28
C LYS A 60 -11.57 -4.88 -10.27
N GLU A 61 -11.46 -4.58 -8.98
CA GLU A 61 -12.25 -5.25 -7.94
C GLU A 61 -13.73 -4.86 -8.02
N LEU A 62 -14.03 -3.60 -8.34
CA LEU A 62 -15.41 -3.14 -8.54
C LEU A 62 -16.07 -3.82 -9.75
N GLU A 63 -15.34 -3.98 -10.87
CA GLU A 63 -15.80 -4.70 -12.07
C GLU A 63 -16.15 -6.16 -11.78
N LYS A 64 -15.47 -6.79 -10.81
CA LYS A 64 -15.77 -8.15 -10.33
C LYS A 64 -16.91 -8.21 -9.31
N GLY A 65 -17.47 -7.06 -8.91
CA GLY A 65 -18.47 -6.97 -7.84
C GLY A 65 -17.89 -7.07 -6.42
N ASN A 66 -16.56 -7.04 -6.27
CA ASN A 66 -15.88 -7.16 -4.98
C ASN A 66 -15.84 -5.81 -4.25
N VAL A 67 -17.00 -5.28 -3.87
CA VAL A 67 -17.15 -3.93 -3.29
C VAL A 67 -16.25 -3.71 -2.08
N ARG A 68 -16.12 -4.71 -1.17
CA ARG A 68 -15.22 -4.62 -0.01
C ARG A 68 -13.78 -4.32 -0.41
N GLN A 69 -13.25 -5.07 -1.38
CA GLN A 69 -11.87 -4.91 -1.84
C GLN A 69 -11.66 -3.62 -2.61
N ALA A 70 -12.66 -3.19 -3.39
CA ALA A 70 -12.63 -1.90 -4.06
C ALA A 70 -12.56 -0.74 -3.05
N THR A 71 -13.37 -0.79 -1.98
CA THR A 71 -13.38 0.23 -0.93
C THR A 71 -12.06 0.28 -0.17
N GLU A 72 -11.48 -0.87 0.20
CA GLU A 72 -10.16 -0.93 0.87
C GLU A 72 -9.07 -0.23 0.04
N LYS A 73 -9.05 -0.49 -1.27
CA LYS A 73 -8.07 0.11 -2.18
C LYS A 73 -8.30 1.61 -2.39
N VAL A 74 -9.55 2.06 -2.50
CA VAL A 74 -9.88 3.49 -2.57
C VAL A 74 -9.43 4.20 -1.29
N TRP A 75 -9.63 3.59 -0.13
CA TRP A 75 -9.21 4.21 1.13
C TRP A 75 -7.69 4.32 1.24
N GLY A 76 -6.95 3.26 0.89
CA GLY A 76 -5.49 3.31 0.83
C GLY A 76 -4.96 4.35 -0.17
N SER A 77 -5.59 4.50 -1.34
CA SER A 77 -5.25 5.55 -2.31
C SER A 77 -5.43 6.95 -1.71
N ALA A 78 -6.54 7.19 -1.00
CA ALA A 78 -6.81 8.47 -0.36
C ALA A 78 -5.90 8.76 0.84
N ALA A 79 -5.38 7.73 1.51
CA ALA A 79 -4.41 7.89 2.60
C ALA A 79 -3.03 8.34 2.10
N LEU A 80 -2.68 8.02 0.85
CA LEU A 80 -1.42 8.40 0.21
C LEU A 80 -1.45 9.76 -0.50
N ALA A 81 -2.64 10.32 -0.77
CA ALA A 81 -2.85 11.53 -1.58
C ALA A 81 -3.11 12.81 -0.77
#